data_AF-A0AA95HKT9-F1
#
_entry.id   AF-A0AA95HKT9-F1
#
_cell.length_a   1.000
_cell.length_b   1.000
_cell.length_c   1.000
_cell.angle_alpha   90.00
_cell.angle_beta   90.00
_cell.angle_gamma   90.00
#
_symmetry.space_group_name_H-M   'P 1'
#
loop_
_entity.id
_entity.type
_entity.pdbx_description
1 polymer ?
#
loop_
_entity_poly.entity_id
_entity_poly.type
_entity_poly.pdbx_seq_one_letter_code
_entity_poly.pdbx_strand_id
1 'polypeptide(L)'
;MIISHKIRLDPNHKQATYLAKAAGTARFAYNWALAEWQTQYAAWKDDNTQPKPNQMGLRRQLNAIKREQFPWMLEVTKNAPQMAIIQLGAAFKNFFAGRAKYPQFKKKGKSRDSFTLTNDQFSLDG
;
A
#
# COMPACT_ATOMS: atom_id res chain seq x y z
N MET A 1 -6.11 -12.11 -22.95
CA MET A 1 -4.72 -12.06 -22.46
C MET A 1 -4.35 -10.59 -22.31
N ILE A 2 -4.05 -10.09 -21.11
CA ILE A 2 -3.62 -8.70 -20.94
C ILE A 2 -2.12 -8.65 -21.27
N ILE A 3 -1.78 -8.02 -22.40
CA ILE A 3 -0.38 -7.78 -22.77
C ILE A 3 0.12 -6.63 -21.91
N SER A 4 1.16 -6.88 -21.10
CA SER A 4 1.78 -5.85 -20.27
C SER A 4 3.19 -5.58 -20.77
N HIS A 5 3.52 -4.31 -21.00
CA HIS A 5 4.88 -3.89 -21.31
C HIS A 5 5.71 -3.92 -20.03
N LYS A 6 6.84 -4.63 -20.06
CA LYS A 6 7.81 -4.66 -18.95
C LYS A 6 9.11 -4.04 -19.43
N ILE A 7 9.46 -2.90 -18.85
CA ILE A 7 10.67 -2.16 -19.18
C ILE A 7 11.62 -2.24 -17.98
N ARG A 8 12.87 -2.63 -18.23
CA ARG A 8 13.94 -2.54 -17.22
C ARG A 8 14.39 -1.09 -17.15
N LEU A 9 14.43 -0.54 -15.94
CA LEU A 9 15.07 0.75 -15.68
C LEU A 9 16.56 0.54 -15.42
N ASP A 10 17.38 1.53 -15.80
CA ASP A 10 18.80 1.62 -15.44
C ASP A 10 19.03 2.84 -14.53
N PRO A 11 18.70 2.73 -13.22
CA PRO A 11 18.71 3.86 -12.32
C PRO A 11 20.12 4.19 -11.83
N ASN A 12 20.46 5.48 -11.78
CA ASN A 12 21.63 5.95 -11.03
C ASN A 12 21.43 5.80 -9.51
N HIS A 13 22.48 6.03 -8.73
CA HIS A 13 22.44 5.87 -7.27
C HIS A 13 21.33 6.68 -6.57
N LYS A 14 21.06 7.92 -7.03
CA LYS A 14 20.00 8.76 -6.46
C LYS A 14 18.62 8.16 -6.74
N GLN A 15 18.38 7.74 -7.98
CA GLN A 15 17.13 7.10 -8.41
C GLN A 15 16.92 5.76 -7.70
N ALA A 16 17.95 4.91 -7.63
CA ALA A 16 17.88 3.62 -6.95
C ALA A 16 17.51 3.78 -5.47
N THR A 17 18.11 4.77 -4.81
CA THR A 17 17.77 5.13 -3.42
C THR A 17 16.31 5.56 -3.29
N TYR A 18 15.81 6.42 -4.18
CA TYR A 18 14.42 6.84 -4.20
C TYR A 18 13.45 5.67 -4.40
N LEU A 19 13.72 4.80 -5.39
CA LEU A 19 12.89 3.63 -5.69
C LEU A 19 12.84 2.66 -4.49
N ALA A 20 13.98 2.46 -3.82
CA ALA A 20 14.05 1.63 -2.61
C ALA A 20 13.26 2.24 -1.45
N LYS A 21 13.35 3.56 -1.24
CA LYS A 21 12.51 4.28 -0.26
C LYS A 21 11.03 4.11 -0.59
N ALA A 22 10.63 4.30 -1.85
CA ALA A 22 9.23 4.20 -2.28
C ALA A 22 8.67 2.77 -2.08
N ALA A 23 9.42 1.74 -2.44
CA ALA A 23 9.06 0.35 -2.17
C ALA A 23 8.97 0.06 -0.66
N GLY A 24 9.89 0.63 0.13
CA GLY A 24 9.87 0.56 1.59
C GLY A 24 8.61 1.19 2.19
N THR A 25 8.24 2.40 1.74
CA THR A 25 7.02 3.11 2.14
C THR A 25 5.77 2.31 1.80
N ALA A 26 5.69 1.73 0.60
CA ALA A 26 4.58 0.87 0.20
C ALA A 26 4.47 -0.37 1.10
N ARG A 27 5.59 -1.02 1.41
CA ARG A 27 5.63 -2.17 2.32
C ARG A 27 5.14 -1.79 3.72
N PHE A 28 5.62 -0.67 4.26
CA PHE A 28 5.20 -0.17 5.56
C PHE A 28 3.69 0.10 5.58
N ALA A 29 3.17 0.86 4.61
CA ALA A 29 1.76 1.23 4.56
C ALA A 29 0.84 0.00 4.44
N TYR A 30 1.24 -1.02 3.68
CA TYR A 30 0.52 -2.29 3.61
C TYR A 30 0.45 -2.97 4.99
N ASN A 31 1.60 -3.06 5.68
CA ASN A 31 1.68 -3.72 6.98
C ASN A 31 0.92 -2.96 8.06
N TRP A 32 1.09 -1.63 8.11
CA TRP A 32 0.33 -0.76 9.00
C TRP A 32 -1.18 -0.95 8.80
N ALA A 33 -1.64 -0.91 7.55
CA ALA A 33 -3.06 -1.08 7.24
C ALA A 33 -3.57 -2.51 7.54
N LEU A 34 -2.74 -3.55 7.41
CA LEU A 34 -3.11 -4.91 7.80
C LEU A 34 -3.25 -5.05 9.33
N ALA A 35 -2.37 -4.41 10.10
CA ALA A 35 -2.50 -4.38 11.56
C ALA A 35 -3.79 -3.66 11.98
N GLU A 36 -4.04 -2.47 11.44
CA GLU A 36 -5.27 -1.71 11.69
C GLU A 36 -6.53 -2.46 11.25
N TRP A 37 -6.48 -3.17 10.12
CA TRP A 37 -7.57 -4.03 9.68
C TRP A 37 -7.88 -5.12 10.71
N GLN A 38 -6.85 -5.77 11.26
CA GLN A 38 -7.01 -6.81 12.27
C GLN A 38 -7.63 -6.26 13.55
N THR A 39 -7.17 -5.09 14.02
CA THR A 39 -7.72 -4.38 15.19
C THR A 39 -9.19 -4.02 14.98
N GLN A 40 -9.53 -3.35 13.87
CA GLN A 40 -10.90 -2.95 13.54
C GLN A 40 -11.84 -4.15 13.36
N TYR A 41 -11.33 -5.25 12.78
CA TYR A 41 -12.11 -6.48 12.63
C TYR A 41 -12.37 -7.17 13.98
N ALA A 42 -11.40 -7.16 14.90
CA ALA A 42 -11.60 -7.68 16.25
C ALA A 42 -12.68 -6.88 16.99
N ALA A 43 -12.58 -5.54 16.98
CA ALA A 43 -13.58 -4.66 17.58
C ALA A 43 -14.98 -4.87 16.99
N TRP A 44 -15.10 -5.06 15.67
CA TRP A 44 -16.38 -5.39 15.04
C TRP A 44 -16.93 -6.76 15.46
N LYS A 45 -16.06 -7.76 15.66
CA LYS A 45 -16.51 -9.08 16.13
C LYS A 45 -17.03 -9.03 17.57
N ASP A 46 -16.47 -8.16 18.40
CA ASP A 46 -16.90 -7.96 19.78
C ASP A 46 -18.20 -7.13 19.84
N ASP A 47 -18.32 -6.12 18.97
CA ASP A 47 -19.49 -5.26 18.84
C ASP A 47 -19.83 -5.01 17.36
N ASN A 48 -20.89 -5.70 16.90
CA ASN A 48 -21.35 -5.64 15.52
C ASN A 48 -21.91 -4.26 15.10
N THR A 49 -22.08 -3.30 16.02
CA THR A 49 -22.44 -1.92 15.69
C THR A 49 -21.27 -1.11 15.16
N GLN A 50 -20.03 -1.55 15.43
CA GLN A 50 -18.82 -0.94 14.88
C GLN A 50 -18.74 -1.12 13.36
N PRO A 51 -18.10 -0.21 12.62
CA PRO A 51 -17.90 -0.38 11.18
C PRO A 51 -16.89 -1.49 10.88
N LYS A 52 -17.19 -2.34 9.90
CA LYS A 52 -16.19 -3.28 9.34
C LYS A 52 -15.01 -2.52 8.72
N PRO A 53 -13.78 -3.07 8.82
CA PRO A 53 -12.63 -2.46 8.19
C PRO A 53 -12.78 -2.41 6.67
N ASN A 54 -12.28 -1.32 6.08
CA ASN A 54 -12.20 -1.17 4.64
C ASN A 54 -11.01 -0.29 4.25
N GLN A 55 -10.48 -0.50 3.05
CA GLN A 55 -9.28 0.19 2.59
C GLN A 55 -9.45 1.72 2.48
N MET A 56 -10.66 2.22 2.23
CA MET A 56 -10.91 3.66 2.12
C MET A 56 -10.75 4.33 3.49
N GLY A 57 -11.34 3.74 4.54
CA GLY A 57 -11.18 4.20 5.93
C GLY A 57 -9.71 4.20 6.35
N LEU A 58 -8.99 3.10 6.10
CA LEU A 58 -7.57 2.98 6.42
C LEU A 58 -6.71 4.03 5.71
N ARG A 59 -6.99 4.35 4.44
CA ARG A 59 -6.29 5.45 3.73
C ARG A 59 -6.55 6.80 4.38
N ARG A 60 -7.79 7.08 4.81
CA ARG A 60 -8.12 8.34 5.50
C ARG A 60 -7.40 8.45 6.84
N GLN A 61 -7.40 7.37 7.62
CA GLN A 61 -6.68 7.29 8.90
C GLN A 61 -5.18 7.51 8.71
N LEU A 62 -4.53 6.79 7.79
CA LEU A 62 -3.10 7.00 7.53
C LEU A 62 -2.82 8.43 7.07
N ASN A 63 -3.66 9.01 6.21
CA ASN A 63 -3.48 10.39 5.75
C ASN A 63 -3.59 11.42 6.87
N ALA A 64 -4.42 11.17 7.90
CA ALA A 64 -4.56 12.05 9.05
C ALA A 64 -3.29 12.07 9.91
N ILE A 65 -2.64 10.91 10.09
CA ILE A 65 -1.50 10.78 11.02
C ILE A 65 -0.13 10.86 10.34
N LYS A 66 -0.03 10.59 9.03
CA LYS A 66 1.29 10.38 8.38
C LYS A 66 2.21 11.59 8.43
N ARG A 67 1.68 12.81 8.44
CA ARG A 67 2.53 14.02 8.47
C ARG A 67 3.24 14.16 9.81
N GLU A 68 2.56 13.80 10.89
CA GLU A 68 3.06 13.91 12.25
C GLU A 68 3.86 12.66 12.64
N GLN A 69 3.29 11.47 12.46
CA GLN A 69 3.88 10.22 12.92
C GLN A 69 4.90 9.61 11.94
N PHE A 70 4.72 9.87 10.63
CA PHE A 70 5.53 9.23 9.58
C PHE A 70 5.99 10.23 8.50
N PRO A 71 6.63 11.37 8.88
CA PRO A 71 6.95 12.45 7.95
C PRO A 71 7.81 12.01 6.76
N TRP A 72 8.66 11.00 6.95
CA TRP A 72 9.48 10.38 5.90
C TRP A 72 8.66 9.80 4.73
N MET A 73 7.36 9.53 4.90
CA MET A 73 6.48 9.10 3.80
C MET A 73 6.32 10.18 2.72
N LEU A 74 6.58 11.45 3.05
CA LEU A 74 6.48 12.58 2.12
C LEU A 74 7.72 12.71 1.22
N GLU A 75 8.81 11.99 1.53
CA GLU A 75 10.02 11.97 0.68
C GLU A 75 9.81 11.22 -0.65
N VAL A 76 8.69 10.50 -0.79
CA VAL A 76 8.35 9.71 -1.96
C VAL A 76 6.94 10.03 -2.45
N THR A 77 6.62 9.57 -3.66
CA THR A 77 5.29 9.71 -4.25
C THR A 77 4.16 9.27 -3.30
N LYS A 78 3.08 10.06 -3.26
CA LYS A 78 1.83 9.73 -2.54
C LYS A 78 1.27 8.36 -2.93
N ASN A 79 1.58 7.89 -4.14
CA ASN A 79 1.06 6.65 -4.69
C ASN A 79 1.62 5.41 -3.98
N ALA A 80 2.86 5.49 -3.45
CA ALA A 80 3.48 4.38 -2.76
C ALA A 80 2.65 3.86 -1.56
N PRO A 81 2.30 4.69 -0.55
CA PRO A 81 1.43 4.25 0.53
C PRO A 81 -0.02 4.05 0.08
N GLN A 82 -0.55 4.90 -0.81
CA GLN A 82 -1.94 4.83 -1.24
C GLN A 82 -2.28 3.52 -1.96
N MET A 83 -1.48 3.14 -2.96
CA MET A 83 -1.73 1.94 -3.76
C MET A 83 -1.50 0.67 -2.94
N ALA A 84 -0.58 0.69 -1.99
CA ALA A 84 -0.35 -0.43 -1.08
C ALA A 84 -1.62 -0.77 -0.27
N ILE A 85 -2.32 0.24 0.25
CA ILE A 85 -3.57 0.03 1.02
C ILE A 85 -4.71 -0.42 0.10
N ILE A 86 -4.80 0.11 -1.13
CA ILE A 86 -5.78 -0.37 -2.13
C ILE A 86 -5.54 -1.85 -2.45
N GLN A 87 -4.29 -2.25 -2.63
CA GLN A 87 -3.92 -3.66 -2.87
C GLN A 87 -4.26 -4.55 -1.67
N LEU A 88 -4.12 -4.06 -0.44
CA LEU A 88 -4.61 -4.78 0.75
C LEU A 88 -6.13 -5.01 0.68
N GLY A 89 -6.90 -3.98 0.33
CA GLY A 89 -8.35 -4.11 0.13
C GLY A 89 -8.71 -5.13 -0.95
N ALA A 90 -7.97 -5.14 -2.07
CA ALA A 90 -8.14 -6.14 -3.11
C ALA A 90 -7.77 -7.56 -2.64
N ALA A 91 -6.72 -7.70 -1.81
CA ALA A 91 -6.32 -8.98 -1.24
C ALA A 91 -7.42 -9.55 -0.33
N PHE A 92 -8.02 -8.73 0.54
CA PHE A 92 -9.18 -9.14 1.34
C PHE A 92 -10.40 -9.47 0.48
N LYS A 93 -10.71 -8.67 -0.55
CA LYS A 93 -11.79 -8.98 -1.50
C LYS A 93 -11.60 -10.35 -2.15
N ASN A 94 -10.37 -10.71 -2.53
CA ASN A 94 -10.07 -12.00 -3.12
C ASN A 94 -10.13 -13.14 -2.10
N PHE A 95 -9.67 -12.90 -0.87
CA PHE A 95 -9.79 -13.86 0.24
C PHE A 95 -11.24 -14.22 0.52
N PHE A 96 -12.12 -13.23 0.72
CA PHE A 96 -13.54 -13.48 0.96
C PHE A 96 -14.27 -14.13 -0.23
N ALA A 97 -13.77 -13.93 -1.44
CA ALA A 97 -14.27 -14.60 -2.64
C ALA A 97 -13.68 -16.02 -2.85
N GLY A 98 -12.90 -16.55 -1.90
CA GLY A 98 -12.28 -17.88 -2.02
C GLY A 98 -11.18 -18.00 -3.08
N ARG A 99 -10.69 -16.87 -3.63
CA ARG A 99 -9.70 -16.83 -4.72
C ARG A 99 -8.26 -16.65 -4.25
N ALA A 100 -8.06 -16.34 -2.97
CA ALA A 100 -6.75 -16.12 -2.37
C ALA A 100 -6.73 -16.52 -0.90
N LYS A 101 -5.53 -16.72 -0.35
CA LYS A 101 -5.33 -16.92 1.09
C LYS A 101 -5.42 -15.60 1.86
N TYR A 102 -5.56 -15.68 3.18
CA TYR A 102 -5.61 -14.51 4.06
C TYR A 102 -4.37 -13.62 3.88
N PRO A 103 -4.51 -12.29 3.78
CA PRO A 103 -3.39 -11.35 3.66
C PRO A 103 -2.37 -11.48 4.79
N GLN A 104 -1.09 -11.46 4.46
CA GLN A 104 0.02 -11.62 5.41
C GLN A 104 0.93 -10.39 5.42
N PHE A 105 1.58 -10.14 6.56
CA PHE A 105 2.59 -9.08 6.66
C PHE A 105 3.72 -9.30 5.65
N LYS A 106 4.11 -8.22 4.96
CA LYS A 106 5.20 -8.20 4.00
C LYS A 106 6.54 -8.02 4.70
N LYS A 107 7.58 -8.69 4.20
CA LYS A 107 8.96 -8.62 4.73
C LYS A 107 9.93 -8.20 3.63
N LYS A 108 10.92 -7.36 3.97
CA LYS A 108 11.97 -6.92 3.04
C LYS A 108 12.72 -8.12 2.48
N GLY A 109 12.95 -8.16 1.16
CA GLY A 109 13.68 -9.24 0.50
C GLY A 109 13.00 -10.63 0.50
N LYS A 110 11.81 -10.76 1.11
CA LYS A 110 10.99 -11.99 1.05
C LYS A 110 9.71 -11.76 0.27
N SER A 111 9.06 -10.62 0.53
CA SER A 111 8.00 -10.11 -0.33
C SER A 111 8.62 -9.32 -1.48
N ARG A 112 7.92 -9.27 -2.61
CA ARG A 112 8.32 -8.40 -3.72
C ARG A 112 8.38 -6.95 -3.24
N ASP A 113 9.56 -6.35 -3.31
CA ASP A 113 9.75 -4.92 -3.05
C ASP A 113 9.29 -4.14 -4.28
N SER A 114 8.12 -3.51 -4.15
CA SER A 114 7.46 -2.81 -5.25
C SER A 114 6.55 -1.72 -4.72
N PHE A 115 6.37 -0.69 -5.52
CA PHE A 115 5.33 0.31 -5.35
C PHE A 115 4.61 0.51 -6.69
N THR A 116 3.46 1.19 -6.68
CA THR A 116 2.69 1.46 -7.87
C THR A 116 2.57 2.96 -8.06
N LEU A 117 2.75 3.41 -9.30
CA LEU A 117 2.43 4.76 -9.74
C LEU A 117 1.14 4.69 -10.56
N THR A 118 0.25 5.66 -10.36
CA THR A 118 -0.94 5.88 -11.19
C THR A 118 -0.69 7.03 -12.16
N ASN A 119 -1.30 6.97 -13.34
CA ASN A 119 -1.09 7.94 -14.44
C ASN A 119 -1.76 9.31 -14.21
N ASP A 120 -2.20 9.63 -12.99
CA ASP A 120 -2.88 10.88 -12.64
C ASP A 120 -1.92 12.08 -12.50
N GLN A 121 -0.60 11.89 -12.62
CA GLN A 121 0.41 12.96 -12.46
C GLN A 121 1.61 12.78 -13.40
N PHE A 122 1.37 12.71 -14.71
CA PHE A 122 2.43 12.76 -15.71
C PHE A 122 2.19 13.94 -16.65
N SER A 123 2.96 15.01 -16.48
CA SER A 123 3.11 16.05 -17.50
C SER A 123 4.44 15.82 -18.21
N LEU A 124 4.40 15.90 -19.54
CA LEU A 124 5.59 16.07 -20.37
C LEU A 124 5.61 17.55 -20.74
N ASP A 125 6.61 18.28 -20.26
CA ASP A 125 6.94 19.56 -20.86
C ASP A 125 7.71 19.25 -22.15
N GLY A 126 7.13 19.66 -23.28
CA GLY A 126 7.74 19.59 -24.61
C GLY A 126 8.68 20.74 -24.88
#